data_AF-A0A953DSK4-F1
#
_entry.id   AF-A0A953DSK4-F1
#
_cell.length_a   1.000
_cell.length_b   1.000
_cell.length_c   1.000
_cell.angle_alpha   90.00
_cell.angle_beta   90.00
_cell.angle_gamma   90.00
#
_symmetry.space_group_name_H-M   'P 1'
#
loop_
_entity.id
_entity.type
_entity.pdbx_description
1 polymer ?
#
loop_
_entity_poly.entity_id
_entity_poly.type
_entity_poly.pdbx_seq_one_letter_code
_entity_poly.pdbx_strand_id
1 'polypeptide(L)'
;PGHPAYREFYRDAGFDLPLERLGPVARGERKFSGLKYYRITGPGAEKDFYDPIAAKQMTAAQAADFFERRWAQLREIAAAGFDPIIVAPFDAELFGHWWFEGPRFLDRFIRKAAAEAEFSLTTPTQYLAAHPTQQIIAPAASSWGENGYFEVWLNETNAWLYPRLHVAAQRMNQLARHYAHDASPFADRVLKQLARELLLAQASDWPFLIKVGTAREYATKRANDHLARFNRLFDQFTANHVDETFLRDLEWRDNIFPDLNWRYYA
;
A
#
# COMPACT_ATOMS: atom_id res chain seq x y z
N PRO A 1 -9.23 16.80 3.29
CA PRO A 1 -9.68 16.11 2.05
C PRO A 1 -11.14 16.38 1.63
N GLY A 2 -12.11 16.38 2.57
CA GLY A 2 -13.54 16.50 2.24
C GLY A 2 -14.09 17.92 2.03
N HIS A 3 -13.23 18.94 1.88
CA HIS A 3 -13.69 20.33 1.81
C HIS A 3 -14.41 20.61 0.47
N PRO A 4 -15.55 21.34 0.47
CA PRO A 4 -16.32 21.68 -0.74
C PRO A 4 -15.54 22.27 -1.93
N ALA A 5 -14.41 22.91 -1.66
CA ALA A 5 -13.54 23.53 -2.67
C ALA A 5 -12.61 22.55 -3.38
N TYR A 6 -12.39 21.34 -2.84
CA TYR A 6 -11.46 20.36 -3.41
C TYR A 6 -12.08 19.54 -4.52
N ARG A 7 -11.23 19.01 -5.40
CA ARG A 7 -11.65 18.18 -6.54
C ARG A 7 -12.45 16.97 -6.08
N GLU A 8 -13.59 16.74 -6.70
CA GLU A 8 -14.42 15.55 -6.49
C GLU A 8 -13.76 14.32 -7.13
N PHE A 9 -13.53 13.27 -6.34
CA PHE A 9 -12.85 12.07 -6.80
C PHE A 9 -13.74 11.23 -7.73
N TYR A 10 -15.04 11.15 -7.42
CA TYR A 10 -15.96 10.25 -8.10
C TYR A 10 -16.62 10.84 -9.36
N ARG A 11 -16.43 12.13 -9.64
CA ARG A 11 -16.88 12.78 -10.89
C ARG A 11 -15.73 12.84 -11.88
N ASP A 12 -15.90 12.17 -13.00
CA ASP A 12 -14.84 12.00 -13.99
C ASP A 12 -15.43 12.01 -15.40
N ALA A 13 -14.71 12.62 -16.34
CA ALA A 13 -15.12 12.73 -17.73
C ALA A 13 -15.46 11.37 -18.37
N GLY A 14 -14.83 10.29 -17.91
CA GLY A 14 -15.10 8.91 -18.36
C GLY A 14 -16.52 8.40 -18.08
N PHE A 15 -17.20 9.00 -17.11
CA PHE A 15 -18.61 8.71 -16.82
C PHE A 15 -19.55 9.79 -17.35
N ASP A 16 -19.08 11.02 -17.47
CA ASP A 16 -19.91 12.18 -17.85
C ASP A 16 -20.04 12.38 -19.35
N LEU A 17 -18.96 12.14 -20.11
CA LEU A 17 -18.97 12.38 -21.54
C LEU A 17 -19.64 11.24 -22.32
N PRO A 18 -20.21 11.52 -23.51
CA PRO A 18 -20.65 10.49 -24.45
C PRO A 18 -19.50 9.53 -24.81
N LEU A 19 -19.81 8.25 -24.99
CA LEU A 19 -18.80 7.22 -25.27
C LEU A 19 -17.99 7.53 -26.54
N GLU A 20 -18.63 8.14 -27.54
CA GLU A 20 -18.01 8.55 -28.80
C GLU A 20 -16.90 9.58 -28.58
N ARG A 21 -17.02 10.42 -27.55
CA ARG A 21 -16.04 11.45 -27.18
C ARG A 21 -14.88 10.91 -26.35
N LEU A 22 -15.09 9.77 -25.66
CA LEU A 22 -14.04 9.10 -24.90
C LEU A 22 -13.09 8.31 -25.79
N GLY A 23 -13.60 7.83 -26.94
CA GLY A 23 -12.79 7.13 -27.94
C GLY A 23 -12.00 5.95 -27.33
N PRO A 24 -10.69 5.81 -27.64
CA PRO A 24 -9.87 4.71 -27.15
C PRO A 24 -9.73 4.64 -25.62
N VAL A 25 -9.99 5.74 -24.90
CA VAL A 25 -9.83 5.79 -23.43
C VAL A 25 -10.81 4.84 -22.75
N ALA A 26 -12.04 4.73 -23.25
CA ALA A 26 -13.05 3.84 -22.67
C ALA A 26 -12.71 2.35 -22.88
N ARG A 27 -12.10 1.97 -24.01
CA ARG A 27 -11.89 0.56 -24.41
C ARG A 27 -13.19 -0.27 -24.35
N GLY A 28 -14.33 0.33 -24.72
CA GLY A 28 -15.63 -0.34 -24.74
C GLY A 28 -16.44 -0.25 -23.43
N GLU A 29 -15.85 0.21 -22.32
CA GLU A 29 -16.52 0.31 -21.02
C GLU A 29 -16.25 1.65 -20.34
N ARG A 30 -17.20 2.14 -19.54
CA ARG A 30 -17.01 3.38 -18.77
C ARG A 30 -16.07 3.13 -17.59
N LYS A 31 -15.06 3.98 -17.44
CA LYS A 31 -14.08 3.95 -16.35
C LYS A 31 -13.50 5.33 -16.11
N PHE A 32 -12.77 5.49 -15.01
CA PHE A 32 -12.04 6.72 -14.73
C PHE A 32 -11.05 7.04 -15.87
N SER A 33 -11.20 8.22 -16.47
CA SER A 33 -10.25 8.79 -17.43
C SER A 33 -9.09 9.50 -16.73
N GLY A 34 -9.24 9.85 -15.44
CA GLY A 34 -8.31 10.65 -14.67
C GLY A 34 -8.58 12.16 -14.77
N LEU A 35 -9.47 12.57 -15.69
CA LEU A 35 -9.82 13.95 -15.94
C LEU A 35 -11.11 14.30 -15.20
N LYS A 36 -10.97 15.09 -14.13
CA LYS A 36 -12.03 15.39 -13.16
C LYS A 36 -12.18 16.90 -13.02
N TYR A 37 -13.33 17.42 -13.41
CA TYR A 37 -13.58 18.87 -13.53
C TYR A 37 -14.52 19.44 -12.48
N TYR A 38 -14.96 18.64 -11.51
CA TYR A 38 -15.91 19.03 -10.48
C TYR A 38 -15.23 19.13 -9.12
N ARG A 39 -15.80 19.94 -8.23
CA ARG A 39 -15.42 20.02 -6.80
C ARG A 39 -16.45 19.30 -5.93
N ILE A 40 -16.06 18.95 -4.71
CA ILE A 40 -16.89 18.23 -3.74
C ILE A 40 -18.23 18.95 -3.52
N THR A 41 -18.25 20.29 -3.51
CA THR A 41 -19.44 21.15 -3.45
C THR A 41 -20.24 21.07 -2.14
N GLY A 42 -20.63 19.87 -1.74
CA GLY A 42 -21.46 19.57 -0.58
C GLY A 42 -21.97 18.13 -0.68
N PRO A 43 -22.88 17.73 0.22
CA PRO A 43 -23.59 16.46 0.11
C PRO A 43 -24.50 16.47 -1.14
N GLY A 44 -24.63 15.34 -1.81
CA GLY A 44 -25.53 15.16 -2.96
C GLY A 44 -24.82 14.87 -4.29
N ALA A 45 -25.61 14.69 -5.33
CA ALA A 45 -25.15 14.34 -6.68
C ALA A 45 -24.77 15.57 -7.52
N GLU A 46 -25.36 16.73 -7.22
CA GLU A 46 -25.04 17.98 -7.91
C GLU A 46 -23.68 18.50 -7.45
N LYS A 47 -22.81 18.79 -8.41
CA LYS A 47 -21.44 19.23 -8.18
C LYS A 47 -21.15 20.41 -9.09
N ASP A 48 -20.53 21.44 -8.53
CA ASP A 48 -20.06 22.60 -9.27
C ASP A 48 -18.70 22.31 -9.91
N PHE A 49 -18.35 23.13 -10.90
CA PHE A 49 -17.03 23.07 -11.50
C PHE A 49 -15.92 23.36 -10.48
N TYR A 50 -14.80 22.67 -10.67
CA TYR A 50 -13.61 22.82 -9.88
C TYR A 50 -12.99 24.19 -10.12
N ASP A 51 -12.80 24.95 -9.03
CA ASP A 51 -12.07 26.21 -9.03
C ASP A 51 -10.67 26.01 -8.41
N PRO A 52 -9.60 25.99 -9.24
CA PRO A 52 -8.24 25.82 -8.76
C PRO A 52 -7.77 26.92 -7.81
N ILE A 53 -8.31 28.14 -7.92
CA ILE A 53 -7.92 29.28 -7.07
C ILE A 53 -8.50 29.08 -5.67
N ALA A 54 -9.80 28.80 -5.57
CA ALA A 54 -10.45 28.50 -4.29
C ALA A 54 -9.81 27.28 -3.60
N ALA A 55 -9.55 26.20 -4.36
CA ALA A 55 -8.88 25.01 -3.83
C ALA A 55 -7.46 25.33 -3.30
N LYS A 56 -6.69 26.14 -4.02
CA LYS A 56 -5.34 26.58 -3.60
C LYS A 56 -5.38 27.42 -2.33
N GLN A 57 -6.32 28.37 -2.21
CA GLN A 57 -6.48 29.20 -1.02
C GLN A 57 -6.86 28.35 0.19
N MET A 58 -7.83 27.45 0.03
CA MET A 58 -8.24 26.52 1.09
C MET A 58 -7.09 25.59 1.51
N THR A 59 -6.31 25.08 0.56
CA THR A 59 -5.14 24.25 0.84
C THR A 59 -4.14 24.98 1.72
N ALA A 60 -3.85 26.27 1.42
CA ALA A 60 -2.95 27.08 2.21
C ALA A 60 -3.48 27.33 3.63
N ALA A 61 -4.78 27.63 3.76
CA ALA A 61 -5.43 27.81 5.05
C ALA A 61 -5.39 26.55 5.92
N GLN A 62 -5.71 25.38 5.34
CA GLN A 62 -5.67 24.10 6.06
C GLN A 62 -4.26 23.67 6.43
N ALA A 63 -3.26 23.91 5.57
CA ALA A 63 -1.86 23.65 5.91
C ALA A 63 -1.39 24.52 7.07
N ALA A 64 -1.81 25.79 7.11
CA ALA A 64 -1.55 26.69 8.22
C ALA A 64 -2.22 26.21 9.51
N ASP A 65 -3.52 25.90 9.47
CA ASP A 65 -4.27 25.38 10.62
C ASP A 65 -3.65 24.06 11.16
N PHE A 66 -3.30 23.13 10.29
CA PHE A 66 -2.65 21.88 10.70
C PHE A 66 -1.31 22.15 11.40
N PHE A 67 -0.48 23.05 10.86
CA PHE A 67 0.76 23.47 11.49
C PHE A 67 0.53 24.05 12.89
N GLU A 68 -0.38 25.04 13.02
CA GLU A 68 -0.66 25.68 14.32
C GLU A 68 -1.14 24.64 15.36
N ARG A 69 -1.97 23.68 14.94
CA ARG A 69 -2.44 22.60 15.82
C ARG A 69 -1.32 21.66 16.25
N ARG A 70 -0.41 21.28 15.34
CA ARG A 70 0.74 20.42 15.70
C ARG A 70 1.71 21.16 16.60
N TRP A 71 1.94 22.44 16.35
CA TRP A 71 2.82 23.22 17.19
C TRP A 71 2.25 23.46 18.59
N ALA A 72 0.95 23.78 18.70
CA ALA A 72 0.27 23.85 19.99
C ALA A 72 0.41 22.53 20.77
N GLN A 73 0.21 21.39 20.09
CA GLN A 73 0.38 20.06 20.70
C GLN A 73 1.82 19.82 21.19
N LEU A 74 2.85 20.18 20.40
CA LEU A 74 4.24 20.05 20.83
C LEU A 74 4.52 20.92 22.06
N ARG A 75 4.06 22.17 22.08
CA ARG A 75 4.24 23.08 23.23
C ARG A 75 3.57 22.57 24.50
N GLU A 76 2.38 21.99 24.37
CA GLU A 76 1.66 21.39 25.49
C GLU A 76 2.43 20.22 26.10
N ILE A 77 2.95 19.31 25.26
CA ILE A 77 3.73 18.16 25.73
C ILE A 77 5.10 18.61 26.27
N ALA A 78 5.72 19.61 25.63
CA ALA A 78 7.00 20.16 26.08
C ALA A 78 6.91 20.81 27.46
N ALA A 79 5.76 21.40 27.81
CA ALA A 79 5.52 21.95 29.15
C ALA A 79 5.57 20.89 30.27
N ALA A 80 5.41 19.60 29.93
CA ALA A 80 5.60 18.48 30.86
C ALA A 80 7.07 18.05 31.03
N GLY A 81 8.03 18.74 30.40
CA GLY A 81 9.47 18.50 30.52
C GLY A 81 10.03 17.46 29.56
N PHE A 82 9.30 17.13 28.48
CA PHE A 82 9.77 16.23 27.41
C PHE A 82 10.17 17.03 26.17
N ASP A 83 11.09 16.52 25.36
CA ASP A 83 11.27 16.96 23.97
C ASP A 83 10.40 16.06 23.07
N PRO A 84 9.24 16.53 22.58
CA PRO A 84 8.27 15.67 21.94
C PRO A 84 8.48 15.53 20.44
N ILE A 85 8.18 14.34 19.91
CA ILE A 85 7.98 14.11 18.47
C ILE A 85 6.53 13.74 18.19
N ILE A 86 5.96 14.27 17.11
CA ILE A 86 4.67 13.83 16.56
C ILE A 86 4.93 13.02 15.30
N VAL A 87 4.54 11.75 15.31
CA VAL A 87 4.55 10.88 14.13
C VAL A 87 3.14 10.83 13.55
N ALA A 88 2.97 11.30 12.32
CA ALA A 88 1.70 11.31 11.60
C ALA A 88 1.80 10.46 10.31
N PRO A 89 1.52 9.15 10.39
CA PRO A 89 1.58 8.27 9.23
C PRO A 89 0.32 8.40 8.37
N PHE A 90 0.48 8.34 7.05
CA PHE A 90 -0.59 8.40 6.07
C PHE A 90 -0.24 7.50 4.88
N ASP A 91 -1.24 6.93 4.23
CA ASP A 91 -1.05 6.29 2.93
C ASP A 91 -0.61 7.32 1.89
N ALA A 92 0.42 7.00 1.11
CA ALA A 92 0.98 7.94 0.14
C ALA A 92 -0.05 8.38 -0.91
N GLU A 93 -0.93 7.46 -1.33
CA GLU A 93 -2.00 7.74 -2.30
C GLU A 93 -3.08 8.71 -1.76
N LEU A 94 -3.13 8.97 -0.45
CA LEU A 94 -3.95 10.05 0.07
C LEU A 94 -3.58 11.37 -0.62
N PHE A 95 -2.29 11.64 -0.79
CA PHE A 95 -1.80 12.90 -1.33
C PHE A 95 -1.62 12.86 -2.85
N GLY A 96 -2.65 13.28 -3.58
CA GLY A 96 -2.62 13.53 -5.02
C GLY A 96 -3.56 12.61 -5.81
N HIS A 97 -3.81 11.40 -5.29
CA HIS A 97 -4.79 10.48 -5.85
C HIS A 97 -6.17 10.72 -5.22
N TRP A 98 -6.37 10.30 -3.96
CA TRP A 98 -7.63 10.48 -3.24
C TRP A 98 -7.92 11.96 -2.94
N TRP A 99 -6.93 12.67 -2.43
CA TRP A 99 -6.99 14.11 -2.23
C TRP A 99 -6.05 14.82 -3.19
N PHE A 100 -6.62 15.38 -4.26
CA PHE A 100 -5.85 15.96 -5.36
C PHE A 100 -4.90 17.08 -4.93
N GLU A 101 -5.32 17.91 -3.99
CA GLU A 101 -4.55 19.04 -3.49
C GLU A 101 -3.53 18.63 -2.42
N GLY A 102 -3.52 17.37 -2.01
CA GLY A 102 -2.66 16.83 -0.96
C GLY A 102 -1.17 17.14 -1.12
N PRO A 103 -0.54 17.01 -2.31
CA PRO A 103 0.87 17.36 -2.48
C PRO A 103 1.13 18.86 -2.24
N ARG A 104 0.17 19.71 -2.60
CA ARG A 104 0.25 21.16 -2.35
C ARG A 104 0.05 21.48 -0.87
N PHE A 105 -0.78 20.71 -0.16
CA PHE A 105 -0.88 20.81 1.29
C PHE A 105 0.46 20.49 1.95
N LEU A 106 1.11 19.38 1.57
CA LEU A 106 2.43 19.01 2.08
C LEU A 106 3.48 20.10 1.80
N ASP A 107 3.55 20.63 0.58
CA ASP A 107 4.44 21.75 0.24
C ASP A 107 4.22 22.96 1.16
N ARG A 108 2.95 23.35 1.40
CA ARG A 108 2.62 24.50 2.24
C ARG A 108 2.95 24.25 3.71
N PHE A 109 2.65 23.06 4.22
CA PHE A 109 2.98 22.67 5.59
C PHE A 109 4.50 22.68 5.81
N ILE A 110 5.27 22.04 4.91
CA ILE A 110 6.73 21.95 5.02
C ILE A 110 7.37 23.34 4.96
N ARG A 111 6.92 24.21 4.05
CA ARG A 111 7.44 25.59 3.97
C ARG A 111 7.15 26.40 5.23
N LYS A 112 5.95 26.25 5.80
CA LYS A 112 5.58 26.94 7.04
C LYS A 112 6.40 26.41 8.23
N ALA A 113 6.60 25.10 8.31
CA ALA A 113 7.47 24.49 9.30
C ALA A 113 8.93 24.96 9.18
N ALA A 114 9.48 25.01 7.96
CA ALA A 114 10.85 25.46 7.73
C ALA A 114 11.08 26.96 8.03
N ALA A 115 10.02 27.77 8.05
CA ALA A 115 10.09 29.19 8.40
C ALA A 115 10.06 29.42 9.91
N GLU A 116 9.78 28.38 10.71
CA GLU A 116 9.66 28.47 12.15
C GLU A 116 10.89 27.88 12.84
N ALA A 117 11.59 28.70 13.62
CA ALA A 117 12.86 28.29 14.24
C ALA A 117 12.68 27.25 15.35
N GLU A 118 11.56 27.30 16.07
CA GLU A 118 11.26 26.39 17.18
C GLU A 118 10.47 25.13 16.76
N PHE A 119 10.26 24.94 15.45
CA PHE A 119 9.57 23.77 14.91
C PHE A 119 10.47 23.07 13.90
N SER A 120 10.82 21.81 14.16
CA SER A 120 11.67 21.03 13.26
C SER A 120 10.92 19.84 12.64
N LEU A 121 11.16 19.63 11.35
CA LEU A 121 10.86 18.36 10.69
C LEU A 121 12.10 17.49 10.75
N THR A 122 11.91 16.22 11.10
CA THR A 122 13.02 15.26 11.25
C THR A 122 12.63 13.91 10.66
N THR A 123 13.62 13.06 10.46
CA THR A 123 13.40 11.65 10.15
C THR A 123 13.47 10.81 11.42
N PRO A 124 12.82 9.63 11.47
CA PRO A 124 12.94 8.73 12.63
C PRO A 124 14.40 8.42 13.00
N THR A 125 15.26 8.19 12.00
CA THR A 125 16.69 7.92 12.21
C THR A 125 17.42 9.10 12.85
N GLN A 126 17.18 10.33 12.38
CA GLN A 126 17.81 11.53 12.96
C GLN A 126 17.33 11.80 14.37
N TYR A 127 16.02 11.64 14.63
CA TYR A 127 15.47 11.80 15.98
C TYR A 127 16.09 10.81 16.97
N LEU A 128 16.15 9.52 16.60
CA LEU A 128 16.76 8.48 17.45
C LEU A 128 18.25 8.72 17.70
N ALA A 129 18.98 9.26 16.72
CA ALA A 129 20.39 9.63 16.90
C ALA A 129 20.56 10.80 17.88
N ALA A 130 19.64 11.78 17.87
CA ALA A 130 19.64 12.91 18.81
C ALA A 130 19.13 12.54 20.22
N HIS A 131 18.32 11.47 20.33
CA HIS A 131 17.70 11.02 21.56
C HIS A 131 18.09 9.55 21.85
N PRO A 132 19.34 9.29 22.29
CA PRO A 132 19.85 7.92 22.43
C PRO A 132 19.20 7.13 23.58
N THR A 133 18.58 7.81 24.54
CA THR A 133 17.91 7.18 25.68
C THR A 133 16.40 7.20 25.46
N GLN A 134 15.79 6.01 25.38
CA GLN A 134 14.36 5.82 25.19
C GLN A 134 13.79 4.89 26.26
N GLN A 135 12.51 5.04 26.58
CA GLN A 135 11.81 4.07 27.41
C GLN A 135 11.70 2.74 26.66
N ILE A 136 12.04 1.65 27.36
CA ILE A 136 11.82 0.29 26.84
C ILE A 136 10.37 -0.10 27.13
N ILE A 137 9.65 -0.49 26.08
CA ILE A 137 8.28 -0.99 26.17
C ILE A 137 8.15 -2.29 25.38
N ALA A 138 7.18 -3.12 25.77
CA ALA A 138 6.76 -4.28 25.00
C ALA A 138 5.37 -3.98 24.40
N PRO A 139 5.27 -3.66 23.09
CA PRO A 139 3.98 -3.39 22.46
C PRO A 139 3.06 -4.63 22.53
N ALA A 140 1.78 -4.40 22.80
CA ALA A 140 0.76 -5.43 22.62
C ALA A 140 0.58 -5.75 21.13
N ALA A 141 0.07 -6.95 20.83
CA ALA A 141 -0.28 -7.32 19.47
C ALA A 141 -1.39 -6.39 18.95
N SER A 142 -1.09 -5.61 17.91
CA SER A 142 -1.99 -4.63 17.33
C SER A 142 -1.70 -4.41 15.85
N SER A 143 -2.60 -3.71 15.19
CA SER A 143 -2.41 -3.13 13.87
C SER A 143 -2.97 -1.71 13.84
N TRP A 144 -2.72 -0.99 12.74
CA TRP A 144 -3.42 0.27 12.44
C TRP A 144 -4.71 0.08 11.61
N GLY A 145 -5.17 -1.16 11.46
CA GLY A 145 -6.40 -1.50 10.76
C GLY A 145 -7.65 -1.26 11.61
N GLU A 146 -8.80 -1.72 11.10
CA GLU A 146 -10.08 -1.64 11.81
C GLU A 146 -9.96 -2.22 13.23
N ASN A 147 -10.48 -1.49 14.21
CA ASN A 147 -10.46 -1.83 15.64
C ASN A 147 -9.06 -2.04 16.27
N GLY A 148 -7.97 -1.79 15.54
CA GLY A 148 -6.60 -1.91 16.05
C GLY A 148 -6.07 -3.35 16.19
N TYR A 149 -6.75 -4.34 15.60
CA TYR A 149 -6.38 -5.76 15.67
C TYR A 149 -6.19 -6.38 14.28
N PHE A 150 -6.16 -7.71 14.18
CA PHE A 150 -5.88 -8.43 12.93
C PHE A 150 -7.13 -8.83 12.14
N GLU A 151 -8.33 -8.44 12.58
CA GLU A 151 -9.59 -8.89 11.98
C GLU A 151 -9.68 -8.56 10.48
N VAL A 152 -9.07 -7.45 10.04
CA VAL A 152 -9.01 -7.10 8.62
C VAL A 152 -8.35 -8.21 7.78
N TRP A 153 -7.30 -8.85 8.31
CA TRP A 153 -6.54 -9.87 7.60
C TRP A 153 -6.95 -11.30 7.97
N LEU A 154 -7.51 -11.52 9.16
CA LEU A 154 -7.94 -12.82 9.65
C LEU A 154 -9.37 -12.76 10.20
N ASN A 155 -10.31 -13.22 9.37
CA ASN A 155 -11.73 -13.37 9.70
C ASN A 155 -12.35 -14.49 8.84
N GLU A 156 -13.64 -14.76 9.03
CA GLU A 156 -14.39 -15.83 8.34
C GLU A 156 -14.35 -15.74 6.80
N THR A 157 -14.18 -14.56 6.22
CA THR A 157 -14.18 -14.36 4.77
C THR A 157 -12.84 -14.72 4.10
N ASN A 158 -11.74 -14.68 4.85
CA ASN A 158 -10.38 -14.84 4.32
C ASN A 158 -9.55 -15.90 5.06
N ALA A 159 -10.05 -16.49 6.16
CA ALA A 159 -9.39 -17.52 6.95
C ALA A 159 -8.93 -18.74 6.13
N TRP A 160 -9.63 -19.04 5.03
CA TRP A 160 -9.29 -20.14 4.12
C TRP A 160 -7.90 -20.01 3.47
N LEU A 161 -7.34 -18.80 3.40
CA LEU A 161 -6.01 -18.54 2.84
C LEU A 161 -4.91 -19.19 3.69
N TYR A 162 -5.01 -19.07 5.01
CA TYR A 162 -3.90 -19.35 5.93
C TYR A 162 -3.45 -20.81 5.93
N PRO A 163 -4.34 -21.83 6.00
CA PRO A 163 -3.91 -23.22 5.90
C PRO A 163 -3.11 -23.50 4.61
N ARG A 164 -3.52 -22.89 3.49
CA ARG A 164 -2.86 -23.07 2.18
C ARG A 164 -1.49 -22.38 2.15
N LEU A 165 -1.41 -21.15 2.67
CA LEU A 165 -0.16 -20.41 2.77
C LEU A 165 0.83 -21.10 3.71
N HIS A 166 0.37 -21.67 4.82
CA HIS A 166 1.22 -22.42 5.74
C HIS A 166 1.80 -23.69 5.09
N VAL A 167 1.00 -24.45 4.35
CA VAL A 167 1.50 -25.62 3.61
C VAL A 167 2.51 -25.21 2.55
N ALA A 168 2.24 -24.15 1.78
CA ALA A 168 3.18 -23.65 0.77
C ALA A 168 4.51 -23.17 1.41
N ALA A 169 4.44 -22.45 2.53
CA ALA A 169 5.62 -22.02 3.28
C ALA A 169 6.44 -23.20 3.82
N GLN A 170 5.79 -24.23 4.37
CA GLN A 170 6.47 -25.44 4.82
C GLN A 170 7.18 -26.17 3.68
N ARG A 171 6.54 -26.28 2.51
CA ARG A 171 7.12 -26.85 1.29
C ARG A 171 8.33 -26.05 0.81
N MET A 172 8.24 -24.72 0.82
CA MET A 172 9.36 -23.85 0.46
C MET A 172 10.54 -24.04 1.42
N ASN A 173 10.29 -24.07 2.73
CA ASN A 173 11.32 -24.30 3.73
C ASN A 173 12.00 -25.66 3.55
N GLN A 174 11.24 -26.71 3.24
CA GLN A 174 11.77 -28.05 2.98
C GLN A 174 12.74 -28.05 1.79
N LEU A 175 12.35 -27.46 0.66
CA LEU A 175 13.22 -27.36 -0.50
C LEU A 175 14.45 -26.49 -0.23
N ALA A 176 14.26 -25.35 0.45
CA ALA A 176 15.37 -24.45 0.77
C ALA A 176 16.42 -25.16 1.63
N ARG A 177 16.01 -25.93 2.65
CA ARG A 177 16.92 -26.75 3.46
C ARG A 177 17.64 -27.81 2.64
N HIS A 178 16.91 -28.50 1.78
CA HIS A 178 17.46 -29.58 0.97
C HIS A 178 18.57 -29.09 0.03
N TYR A 179 18.36 -27.93 -0.61
CA TYR A 179 19.29 -27.38 -1.60
C TYR A 179 20.29 -26.35 -1.04
N ALA A 180 20.25 -26.03 0.26
CA ALA A 180 20.96 -24.90 0.87
C ALA A 180 22.45 -24.81 0.50
N HIS A 181 23.13 -25.96 0.46
CA HIS A 181 24.57 -26.06 0.21
C HIS A 181 24.93 -26.41 -1.24
N ASP A 182 24.05 -27.11 -1.95
CA ASP A 182 24.33 -27.64 -3.28
C ASP A 182 23.10 -27.48 -4.18
N ALA A 183 22.96 -26.28 -4.74
CA ALA A 183 21.94 -25.97 -5.72
C ALA A 183 22.60 -25.80 -7.09
N SER A 184 22.22 -26.65 -8.05
CA SER A 184 22.58 -26.43 -9.44
C SER A 184 22.00 -25.09 -9.94
N PRO A 185 22.55 -24.48 -11.01
CA PRO A 185 21.99 -23.26 -11.59
C PRO A 185 20.50 -23.38 -11.96
N PHE A 186 20.08 -24.58 -12.38
CA PHE A 186 18.68 -24.86 -12.68
C PHE A 186 17.81 -24.91 -11.42
N ALA A 187 18.28 -25.60 -10.37
CA ALA A 187 17.60 -25.62 -9.08
C ALA A 187 17.46 -24.23 -8.48
N ASP A 188 18.53 -23.42 -8.51
CA ASP A 188 18.53 -22.03 -8.05
C ASP A 188 17.45 -21.21 -8.77
N ARG A 189 17.35 -21.35 -10.10
CA ARG A 189 16.34 -20.69 -10.93
C ARG A 189 14.92 -21.07 -10.53
N VAL A 190 14.63 -22.36 -10.35
CA VAL A 190 13.30 -22.85 -9.93
C VAL A 190 12.96 -22.38 -8.51
N LEU A 191 13.90 -22.47 -7.57
CA LEU A 191 13.69 -22.08 -6.17
C LEU A 191 13.44 -20.58 -6.02
N LYS A 192 14.10 -19.75 -6.84
CA LYS A 192 13.78 -18.32 -6.93
C LYS A 192 12.33 -18.10 -7.35
N GLN A 193 11.86 -18.79 -8.40
CA GLN A 193 10.48 -18.62 -8.85
C GLN A 193 9.46 -19.14 -7.84
N LEU A 194 9.73 -20.27 -7.18
CA LEU A 194 8.89 -20.76 -6.07
C LEU A 194 8.77 -19.74 -4.94
N ALA A 195 9.88 -19.15 -4.52
CA ALA A 195 9.85 -18.12 -3.48
C ALA A 195 9.08 -16.86 -3.92
N ARG A 196 9.17 -16.45 -5.20
CA ARG A 196 8.36 -15.34 -5.73
C ARG A 196 6.86 -15.64 -5.68
N GLU A 197 6.44 -16.82 -6.15
CA GLU A 197 5.03 -17.21 -6.08
C GLU A 197 4.52 -17.25 -4.64
N LEU A 198 5.34 -17.73 -3.70
CA LEU A 198 4.98 -17.73 -2.28
C LEU A 198 4.85 -16.30 -1.72
N LEU A 199 5.81 -15.41 -1.99
CA LEU A 199 5.76 -14.01 -1.56
C LEU A 199 4.54 -13.29 -2.13
N LEU A 200 4.26 -13.49 -3.42
CA LEU A 200 3.10 -12.92 -4.09
C LEU A 200 1.80 -13.47 -3.51
N ALA A 201 1.72 -14.76 -3.17
CA ALA A 201 0.57 -15.34 -2.49
C ALA A 201 0.37 -14.80 -1.05
N GLN A 202 1.46 -14.40 -0.38
CA GLN A 202 1.45 -13.91 1.00
C GLN A 202 1.17 -12.40 1.13
N ALA A 203 0.97 -11.67 0.04
CA ALA A 203 0.67 -10.24 0.09
C ALA A 203 -0.60 -9.96 0.93
N SER A 204 -0.47 -9.06 1.90
CA SER A 204 -1.56 -8.71 2.83
C SER A 204 -2.74 -8.01 2.13
N ASP A 205 -2.52 -7.49 0.92
CA ASP A 205 -3.55 -6.90 0.07
C ASP A 205 -4.67 -7.89 -0.25
N TRP A 206 -4.39 -9.19 -0.38
CA TRP A 206 -5.42 -10.17 -0.73
C TRP A 206 -6.50 -10.31 0.35
N PRO A 207 -6.17 -10.66 1.61
CA PRO A 207 -7.19 -10.72 2.66
C PRO A 207 -7.83 -9.35 2.94
N PHE A 208 -7.10 -8.24 2.77
CA PHE A 208 -7.64 -6.88 2.89
C PHE A 208 -8.74 -6.60 1.86
N LEU A 209 -8.45 -6.79 0.56
CA LEU A 209 -9.41 -6.57 -0.52
C LEU A 209 -10.61 -7.53 -0.46
N ILE A 210 -10.41 -8.73 0.10
CA ILE A 210 -11.51 -9.68 0.36
C ILE A 210 -12.44 -9.15 1.47
N LYS A 211 -11.90 -8.67 2.59
CA LYS A 211 -12.69 -8.15 3.72
C LYS A 211 -13.41 -6.84 3.37
N VAL A 212 -12.71 -5.90 2.74
CA VAL A 212 -13.27 -4.58 2.36
C VAL A 212 -14.25 -4.70 1.19
N GLY A 213 -14.13 -5.73 0.36
CA GLY A 213 -15.07 -6.04 -0.72
C GLY A 213 -14.89 -5.20 -1.99
N THR A 214 -13.91 -4.30 -2.05
CA THR A 214 -13.64 -3.45 -3.22
C THR A 214 -13.18 -4.23 -4.45
N ALA A 215 -12.50 -5.36 -4.27
CA ALA A 215 -12.00 -6.20 -5.36
C ALA A 215 -11.91 -7.69 -4.96
N ARG A 216 -12.93 -8.21 -4.27
CA ARG A 216 -12.92 -9.54 -3.66
C ARG A 216 -12.60 -10.67 -4.64
N GLU A 217 -13.24 -10.69 -5.80
CA GLU A 217 -13.06 -11.73 -6.81
C GLU A 217 -11.64 -11.71 -7.39
N TYR A 218 -11.14 -10.50 -7.68
CA TYR A 218 -9.78 -10.30 -8.15
C TYR A 218 -8.76 -10.79 -7.12
N ALA A 219 -8.89 -10.38 -5.85
CA ALA A 219 -7.98 -10.78 -4.78
C ALA A 219 -8.01 -12.29 -4.53
N THR A 220 -9.21 -12.89 -4.50
CA THR A 220 -9.40 -14.34 -4.37
C THR A 220 -8.73 -15.08 -5.52
N LYS A 221 -8.90 -14.60 -6.75
CA LYS A 221 -8.27 -15.18 -7.93
C LYS A 221 -6.74 -15.06 -7.86
N ARG A 222 -6.20 -13.89 -7.53
CA ARG A 222 -4.75 -13.66 -7.43
C ARG A 222 -4.09 -14.58 -6.41
N ALA A 223 -4.63 -14.68 -5.20
CA ALA A 223 -4.08 -15.56 -4.18
C ALA A 223 -4.12 -17.04 -4.61
N ASN A 224 -5.22 -17.50 -5.20
CA ASN A 224 -5.33 -18.87 -5.71
C ASN A 224 -4.41 -19.14 -6.89
N ASP A 225 -4.26 -18.20 -7.83
CA ASP A 225 -3.38 -18.34 -8.99
C ASP A 225 -1.91 -18.53 -8.54
N HIS A 226 -1.41 -17.69 -7.63
CA HIS A 226 -0.04 -17.81 -7.11
C HIS A 226 0.17 -19.11 -6.34
N LEU A 227 -0.78 -19.52 -5.50
CA LEU A 227 -0.74 -20.81 -4.81
C LEU A 227 -0.76 -21.99 -5.78
N ALA A 228 -1.57 -21.92 -6.84
CA ALA A 228 -1.65 -22.98 -7.86
C ALA A 228 -0.34 -23.08 -8.66
N ARG A 229 0.26 -21.95 -9.04
CA ARG A 229 1.56 -21.91 -9.72
C ARG A 229 2.68 -22.44 -8.84
N PHE A 230 2.73 -22.00 -7.58
CA PHE A 230 3.65 -22.52 -6.57
C PHE A 230 3.56 -24.04 -6.47
N ASN A 231 2.36 -24.56 -6.24
CA ASN A 231 2.16 -26.00 -6.04
C ASN A 231 2.52 -26.80 -7.31
N ARG A 232 2.10 -26.33 -8.49
CA ARG A 232 2.47 -26.99 -9.75
C ARG A 232 3.98 -27.03 -9.96
N LEU A 233 4.66 -25.91 -9.75
CA LEU A 233 6.11 -25.84 -9.93
C LEU A 233 6.84 -26.70 -8.87
N PHE A 234 6.34 -26.71 -7.63
CA PHE A 234 6.86 -27.56 -6.55
C PHE A 234 6.74 -29.04 -6.90
N ASP A 235 5.56 -29.47 -7.35
CA ASP A 235 5.30 -30.87 -7.72
C ASP A 235 6.18 -31.29 -8.91
N GLN A 236 6.30 -30.42 -9.93
CA GLN A 236 7.18 -30.65 -11.08
C GLN A 236 8.67 -30.74 -10.69
N PHE A 237 9.12 -29.86 -9.80
CA PHE A 237 10.52 -29.83 -9.37
C PHE A 237 10.88 -31.04 -8.51
N THR A 238 10.01 -31.41 -7.57
CA THR A 238 10.21 -32.59 -6.71
C THR A 238 10.13 -33.90 -7.51
N ALA A 239 9.36 -33.93 -8.59
CA ALA A 239 9.31 -35.06 -9.53
C ALA A 239 10.46 -35.09 -10.55
N ASN A 240 11.41 -34.13 -10.50
CA ASN A 240 12.47 -33.97 -11.49
C ASN A 240 11.97 -33.86 -12.94
N HIS A 241 10.78 -33.27 -13.14
CA HIS A 241 10.13 -33.11 -14.44
C HIS A 241 9.54 -31.70 -14.56
N VAL A 242 10.42 -30.69 -14.57
CA VAL A 242 10.04 -29.29 -14.74
C VAL A 242 9.73 -28.98 -16.19
N ASP A 243 8.53 -28.43 -16.42
CA ASP A 243 8.17 -27.85 -17.71
C ASP A 243 8.85 -26.49 -17.83
N GLU A 244 9.94 -26.42 -18.58
CA GLU A 244 10.71 -25.18 -18.77
C GLU A 244 9.91 -24.08 -19.48
N THR A 245 8.90 -24.44 -20.29
CA THR A 245 8.03 -23.45 -20.93
C THR A 245 7.13 -22.81 -19.89
N PHE A 246 6.58 -23.61 -18.96
CA PHE A 246 5.83 -23.11 -17.82
C PHE A 246 6.70 -22.25 -16.90
N LEU A 247 7.89 -22.71 -16.53
CA LEU A 247 8.83 -21.93 -15.70
C LEU A 247 9.13 -20.55 -16.32
N ARG A 248 9.43 -20.51 -17.63
CA ARG A 248 9.74 -19.25 -18.33
C ARG A 248 8.52 -18.32 -18.40
N ASP A 249 7.30 -18.84 -18.53
CA ASP A 249 6.07 -18.03 -18.47
C ASP A 249 5.90 -17.41 -17.08
N LEU A 250 6.15 -18.16 -16.01
CA LEU A 250 6.14 -17.63 -14.64
C LEU A 250 7.19 -16.55 -14.44
N GLU A 251 8.43 -16.80 -14.85
CA GLU A 251 9.53 -15.82 -14.73
C GLU A 251 9.29 -14.54 -15.53
N TRP A 252 8.48 -14.61 -16.60
CA TRP A 252 8.10 -13.43 -17.36
C TRP A 252 6.94 -12.66 -16.71
N ARG A 253 5.92 -13.36 -16.20
CA ARG A 253 4.74 -12.74 -15.56
C ARG A 253 5.03 -12.20 -14.15
N ASP A 254 5.68 -13.02 -13.35
CA ASP A 254 5.85 -12.87 -11.90
C ASP A 254 7.33 -12.66 -11.59
N ASN A 255 7.89 -11.60 -12.18
CA ASN A 255 9.33 -11.33 -12.28
C ASN A 255 9.91 -10.43 -11.17
N ILE A 256 9.16 -10.21 -10.09
CA ILE A 256 9.58 -9.37 -8.97
C ILE A 256 10.80 -9.98 -8.26
N PHE A 257 11.73 -9.15 -7.77
CA PHE A 257 12.94 -9.59 -7.08
C PHE A 257 13.83 -10.52 -7.93
N PRO A 258 14.53 -9.99 -8.96
CA PRO A 258 15.41 -10.80 -9.80
C PRO A 258 16.50 -11.51 -8.99
N ASP A 259 17.04 -10.84 -7.97
CA ASP A 259 18.12 -11.33 -7.11
C ASP A 259 17.64 -11.95 -5.80
N LEU A 260 16.39 -12.42 -5.77
CA LEU A 260 15.82 -13.04 -4.58
C LEU A 260 16.72 -14.18 -4.08
N ASN A 261 17.08 -14.13 -2.80
CA ASN A 261 17.82 -15.19 -2.15
C ASN A 261 16.86 -16.13 -1.41
N TRP A 262 16.50 -17.25 -2.04
CA TRP A 262 15.61 -18.25 -1.47
C TRP A 262 16.20 -18.99 -0.26
N ARG A 263 17.50 -18.83 0.02
CA ARG A 263 18.16 -19.47 1.18
C ARG A 263 17.69 -18.91 2.52
N TYR A 264 17.00 -17.78 2.57
CA TYR A 264 16.37 -17.29 3.80
C TYR A 264 15.23 -18.20 4.31
N TYR A 265 14.75 -19.12 3.47
CA TYR A 265 13.76 -20.13 3.86
C TYR A 265 14.40 -21.41 4.46
N ALA A 266 15.74 -21.55 4.43
CA ALA A 266 16.45 -22.70 4.98
C ALA A 266 16.50 -22.68 6.52
#